data_AF-A0A2R4XIE8-F1
#
_entry.id   AF-A0A2R4XIE8-F1
#
_cell.length_a   1.000
_cell.length_b   1.000
_cell.length_c   1.000
_cell.angle_alpha   90.00
_cell.angle_beta   90.00
_cell.angle_gamma   90.00
#
_symmetry.space_group_name_H-M   'P 1'
#
loop_
_entity.id
_entity.type
_entity.pdbx_description
1 polymer ?
#
loop_
_entity_poly.entity_id
_entity_poly.type
_entity_poly.pdbx_seq_one_letter_code
_entity_poly.pdbx_strand_id
1 'polypeptide(L)'
;MEEFSIGMVVVTLWETFRWLAVIGALAGLFALVVLWRSLWRARRRNLGAWRLFRRGVIVMLVVALILTPFVPTWTMAPIGDLRGIADYVVAFGMALAPAALAGVFWVYLGSLRTASRPARA
;
A
#
# COMPACT_ATOMS: atom_id res chain seq x y z
N MET A 1 14.47 30.27 26.73
CA MET A 1 14.04 28.86 26.64
C MET A 1 12.55 28.90 26.38
N GLU A 2 12.14 28.74 25.13
CA GLU A 2 10.72 28.72 24.77
C GLU A 2 10.10 27.49 25.42
N GLU A 3 9.07 27.69 26.25
CA GLU A 3 8.29 26.61 26.83
C GLU A 3 7.75 25.76 25.69
N PHE A 4 8.25 24.53 25.58
CA PHE A 4 7.72 23.50 24.69
C PHE A 4 6.29 23.20 25.14
N SER A 5 5.35 24.04 24.71
CA SER A 5 3.94 23.94 25.08
C SER A 5 3.39 22.65 24.49
N ILE A 6 2.95 21.75 25.38
CA ILE A 6 2.32 20.47 25.02
C ILE A 6 1.18 20.70 24.01
N GLY A 7 0.47 21.83 24.09
CA GLY A 7 -0.56 22.21 23.14
C GLY A 7 -0.05 22.43 21.71
N MET A 8 1.14 23.04 21.55
CA MET A 8 1.75 23.23 20.24
C MET A 8 2.11 21.87 19.61
N VAL A 9 2.74 20.97 20.38
CA VAL A 9 3.12 19.61 19.93
C VAL A 9 1.89 18.82 19.48
N VAL A 10 0.79 18.86 20.23
CA VAL A 10 -0.45 18.15 19.88
C VAL A 10 -1.06 18.70 18.59
N VAL A 11 -1.09 20.03 18.40
CA VAL A 11 -1.60 20.65 17.17
C VAL A 11 -0.71 20.30 15.97
N THR A 12 0.62 20.36 16.12
CA THR A 12 1.55 20.01 15.03
C THR A 12 1.43 18.54 14.64
N LEU A 13 1.29 17.64 15.62
CA LEU A 13 1.04 16.22 15.38
C LEU A 13 -0.30 16.01 14.67
N TRP A 14 -1.38 16.61 15.17
CA TRP A 14 -2.71 16.50 14.57
C TRP A 14 -2.73 16.96 13.11
N GLU A 15 -2.11 18.11 12.82
CA GLU A 15 -2.07 18.66 11.48
C GLU A 15 -1.21 17.80 10.55
N THR A 16 -0.06 17.31 11.04
CA THR A 16 0.81 16.38 10.29
C THR A 16 0.09 15.07 9.97
N PHE A 17 -0.56 14.44 10.96
CA PHE A 17 -1.33 13.21 10.74
C PHE A 17 -2.52 13.41 9.80
N ARG A 18 -3.19 14.58 9.86
CA ARG A 18 -4.27 14.92 8.92
C ARG A 18 -3.75 15.04 7.49
N TRP A 19 -2.62 15.71 7.28
CA TRP A 19 -1.99 15.80 5.95
C TRP A 19 -1.52 14.44 5.44
N LEU A 20 -0.94 13.60 6.31
CA LEU A 20 -0.57 12.23 5.97
C LEU A 20 -1.79 11.40 5.54
N ALA A 21 -2.92 11.54 6.22
CA ALA A 21 -4.16 10.86 5.84
C ALA A 21 -4.69 11.35 4.48
N VAL A 22 -4.66 12.66 4.22
CA VAL A 22 -5.08 13.24 2.93
C VAL A 22 -4.18 12.76 1.80
N ILE A 23 -2.85 12.83 1.97
CA ILE A 23 -1.87 12.36 0.98
C ILE A 23 -2.03 10.86 0.75
N GLY A 24 -2.22 10.07 1.82
CA GLY A 24 -2.48 8.64 1.74
C GLY A 24 -3.75 8.32 0.96
N ALA A 25 -4.84 9.05 1.20
CA ALA A 25 -6.09 8.91 0.46
C ALA A 25 -5.91 9.23 -1.03
N LEU A 26 -5.20 10.31 -1.36
CA LEU A 26 -4.88 10.68 -2.75
C LEU A 26 -4.03 9.61 -3.43
N ALA A 27 -3.00 9.09 -2.76
CA ALA A 27 -2.16 8.00 -3.26
C ALA A 27 -2.98 6.72 -3.50
N GLY A 28 -3.87 6.37 -2.57
CA GLY A 28 -4.78 5.24 -2.69
C GLY A 28 -5.73 5.38 -3.88
N LEU A 29 -6.35 6.55 -4.05
CA LEU A 29 -7.21 6.85 -5.19
C LEU A 29 -6.43 6.75 -6.51
N PHE A 30 -5.23 7.32 -6.57
CA PHE A 30 -4.37 7.24 -7.74
C PHE A 30 -4.01 5.79 -8.09
N ALA A 31 -3.62 4.99 -7.10
CA ALA A 31 -3.32 3.57 -7.28
C ALA A 31 -4.53 2.79 -7.82
N LEU A 32 -5.74 3.11 -7.34
CA LEU A 32 -6.98 2.49 -7.78
C LEU A 32 -7.31 2.84 -9.24
N VAL A 33 -7.12 4.09 -9.65
CA VAL A 33 -7.26 4.53 -11.05
C VAL A 33 -6.24 3.83 -11.95
N VAL A 34 -4.99 3.71 -11.52
CA VAL A 34 -3.93 3.00 -12.28
C VAL A 34 -4.26 1.53 -12.45
N LEU A 35 -4.71 0.86 -11.37
CA LEU A 35 -5.10 -0.54 -11.40
C LEU A 35 -6.28 -0.76 -12.34
N TRP A 36 -7.32 0.07 -12.22
CA TRP A 36 -8.50 0.02 -13.09
C TRP A 36 -8.14 0.18 -14.56
N ARG A 37 -7.35 1.22 -14.90
CA ARG A 37 -6.88 1.45 -16.27
C ARG A 37 -6.06 0.28 -16.81
N SER A 38 -5.20 -0.32 -15.97
CA SER A 38 -4.35 -1.45 -16.35
C SER A 38 -5.17 -2.71 -16.63
N LEU A 39 -6.15 -3.02 -15.76
CA LEU A 39 -7.05 -4.17 -15.94
C LEU A 39 -7.98 -3.98 -17.13
N TRP A 40 -8.53 -2.77 -17.31
CA TRP A 40 -9.37 -2.45 -18.46
C TRP A 40 -8.61 -2.60 -19.78
N ARG A 41 -7.36 -2.13 -19.84
CA ARG A 41 -6.47 -2.30 -21.01
C ARG A 41 -6.15 -3.78 -21.27
N ALA A 42 -5.89 -4.57 -20.23
CA ALA A 42 -5.63 -6.00 -20.35
C ALA A 42 -6.87 -6.75 -20.87
N ARG A 43 -8.06 -6.44 -20.32
CA ARG A 43 -9.34 -7.03 -20.74
C ARG A 43 -9.66 -6.71 -22.20
N ARG A 44 -9.50 -5.45 -22.63
CA ARG A 44 -9.72 -5.06 -24.04
C ARG A 44 -8.83 -5.80 -25.03
N ARG A 45 -7.69 -6.33 -24.59
CA ARG A 45 -6.72 -7.03 -25.43
C ARG A 45 -6.79 -8.56 -25.30
N ASN A 46 -7.81 -9.10 -24.60
CA ASN A 46 -7.92 -10.53 -24.26
C ASN A 46 -6.67 -11.11 -23.58
N LEU A 47 -5.81 -10.25 -23.02
CA LEU A 47 -4.66 -10.66 -22.25
C LEU A 47 -5.18 -11.06 -20.87
N GLY A 48 -4.81 -12.25 -20.38
CA GLY A 48 -5.34 -12.83 -19.14
C GLY A 48 -5.26 -11.91 -17.92
N ALA A 49 -6.24 -11.00 -17.79
CA ALA A 49 -6.27 -9.92 -16.82
C ALA A 49 -6.29 -10.47 -15.39
N TRP A 50 -6.97 -11.60 -15.21
CA TRP A 50 -6.98 -12.36 -13.97
C TRP A 50 -5.59 -12.84 -13.55
N ARG A 51 -4.76 -13.32 -14.51
CA ARG A 51 -3.39 -13.76 -14.22
C ARG A 51 -2.49 -12.58 -13.83
N LEU A 52 -2.68 -11.42 -14.47
CA LEU A 52 -1.94 -10.20 -14.17
C LEU A 52 -2.31 -9.68 -12.77
N PHE A 53 -3.61 -9.63 -12.46
CA PHE A 53 -4.14 -9.23 -11.16
C PHE A 53 -3.63 -10.15 -10.05
N ARG A 54 -3.75 -11.48 -10.21
CA ARG A 54 -3.30 -12.44 -9.20
C ARG A 54 -1.81 -12.32 -8.90
N ARG A 55 -0.97 -12.07 -9.93
CA ARG A 55 0.46 -11.80 -9.73
C ARG A 55 0.69 -10.53 -8.92
N GLY A 56 -0.04 -9.46 -9.22
CA GLY A 56 0.00 -8.22 -8.44
C GLY A 56 -0.35 -8.42 -6.97
N VAL A 57 -1.43 -9.17 -6.71
CA VAL A 57 -1.86 -9.52 -5.34
C VAL A 57 -0.79 -10.34 -4.62
N ILE A 58 -0.16 -11.32 -5.28
CA ILE A 58 0.93 -12.10 -4.69
C ILE A 58 2.12 -11.18 -4.34
N VAL A 59 2.52 -10.29 -5.24
CA VAL A 59 3.61 -9.33 -4.97
C VAL A 59 3.25 -8.44 -3.77
N MET A 60 2.03 -7.92 -3.71
CA MET A 60 1.54 -7.15 -2.56
C MET A 60 1.64 -7.94 -1.26
N LEU A 61 1.16 -9.20 -1.23
CA LEU A 61 1.21 -10.01 -0.02
C LEU A 61 2.65 -10.32 0.42
N VAL A 62 3.55 -10.62 -0.53
CA VAL A 62 4.97 -10.87 -0.24
C VAL A 62 5.64 -9.62 0.31
N VAL A 63 5.40 -8.46 -0.31
CA VAL A 63 5.96 -7.18 0.17
C VAL A 63 5.40 -6.83 1.54
N ALA A 64 4.10 -7.03 1.78
CA ALA A 64 3.48 -6.80 3.09
C ALA A 64 4.13 -7.69 4.16
N LEU A 65 4.35 -8.97 3.87
CA LEU A 65 5.01 -9.89 4.79
C LEU A 65 6.45 -9.45 5.12
N ILE A 66 7.20 -8.97 4.13
CA ILE A 66 8.57 -8.46 4.32
C ILE A 66 8.57 -7.15 5.12
N LEU A 67 7.57 -6.28 4.92
CA LEU A 67 7.46 -4.99 5.62
C LEU A 67 6.89 -5.10 7.04
N THR A 68 6.12 -6.14 7.32
CA THR A 68 5.51 -6.40 8.64
C THR A 68 6.50 -6.29 9.83
N PRO A 69 7.70 -6.89 9.81
CA PRO A 69 8.66 -6.77 10.92
C PRO A 69 9.24 -5.35 11.09
N PHE A 70 9.10 -4.48 10.08
CA PHE A 70 9.55 -3.09 10.14
C PHE A 70 8.44 -2.13 10.57
N VAL A 71 7.21 -2.61 10.78
CA VAL A 71 6.12 -1.78 11.29
C VAL A 71 6.46 -1.42 12.73
N PRO A 72 6.60 -0.13 13.05
CA PRO A 72 7.07 0.27 14.37
C PRO A 72 6.06 -0.12 15.44
N THR A 73 6.46 -0.98 16.38
CA THR A 73 5.57 -1.50 17.43
C THR A 73 5.06 -0.43 18.40
N TRP A 74 5.69 0.75 18.43
CA TRP A 74 5.23 1.91 19.22
C TRP A 74 3.95 2.56 18.66
N THR A 75 3.53 2.22 17.44
CA THR A 75 2.20 2.60 16.92
C THR A 75 1.10 1.66 17.38
N MET A 76 1.46 0.57 18.06
CA MET A 76 0.55 -0.38 18.70
C MET A 76 0.46 -0.05 20.20
N ALA A 77 -0.68 -0.32 20.82
CA ALA A 77 -1.00 -0.01 22.22
C ALA A 77 0.12 -0.45 23.20
N PRO A 78 0.23 0.15 24.41
CA PRO A 78 1.44 0.09 25.24
C PRO A 78 1.99 -1.33 25.43
N ILE A 79 3.32 -1.41 25.36
CA ILE A 79 4.21 -2.57 25.22
C ILE A 79 4.04 -3.67 26.30
N GLY A 80 3.08 -3.53 27.22
CA GLY A 80 2.70 -4.52 28.23
C GLY A 80 1.57 -5.48 27.84
N ASP A 81 0.71 -5.12 26.87
CA ASP A 81 -0.47 -5.92 26.45
C ASP A 81 -0.30 -6.64 25.11
N LEU A 82 0.82 -6.41 24.42
CA LEU A 82 1.15 -7.02 23.13
C LEU A 82 1.58 -8.48 23.31
N ARG A 83 0.63 -9.42 23.41
CA ARG A 83 0.92 -10.85 23.55
C ARG A 83 0.23 -11.75 22.52
N GLY A 84 -0.37 -11.21 21.45
CA GLY A 84 -1.31 -11.97 20.62
C GLY A 84 -1.12 -11.92 19.10
N ILE A 85 -1.74 -12.90 18.42
CA ILE A 85 -1.94 -12.95 16.95
C ILE A 85 -2.53 -11.64 16.40
N ALA A 86 -3.33 -10.93 17.22
CA ALA A 86 -3.95 -9.67 16.85
C ALA A 86 -2.94 -8.58 16.44
N ASP A 87 -1.80 -8.48 17.12
CA ASP A 87 -0.80 -7.45 16.85
C ASP A 87 -0.09 -7.71 15.52
N TYR A 88 0.15 -8.99 15.20
CA TYR A 88 0.66 -9.40 13.88
C TYR A 88 -0.33 -9.08 12.76
N VAL A 89 -1.64 -9.25 12.98
CA VAL A 89 -2.67 -8.91 11.99
C VAL A 89 -2.72 -7.40 11.78
N VAL A 90 -2.62 -6.60 12.84
CA VAL A 90 -2.59 -5.14 12.75
C VAL A 90 -1.31 -4.65 12.06
N ALA A 91 -0.15 -5.20 12.42
CA ALA A 91 1.13 -4.92 11.77
C ALA A 91 1.08 -5.24 10.28
N PHE A 92 0.59 -6.43 9.92
CA PHE A 92 0.43 -6.84 8.53
C PHE A 92 -0.57 -5.93 7.80
N GLY A 93 -1.66 -5.53 8.45
CA GLY A 93 -2.64 -4.56 7.95
C GLY A 93 -2.01 -3.20 7.63
N MET A 94 -1.17 -2.67 8.51
CA MET A 94 -0.45 -1.43 8.26
C MET A 94 0.57 -1.58 7.12
N ALA A 95 1.25 -2.71 7.04
CA ALA A 95 2.20 -3.02 5.96
C ALA A 95 1.52 -3.22 4.59
N LEU A 96 0.23 -3.58 4.56
CA LEU A 96 -0.53 -3.73 3.32
C LEU A 96 -0.65 -2.41 2.54
N ALA A 97 -0.74 -1.26 3.21
CA ALA A 97 -0.88 0.04 2.54
C ALA A 97 0.31 0.37 1.61
N PRO A 98 1.58 0.37 2.08
CA PRO A 98 2.73 0.55 1.20
C PRO A 98 2.92 -0.64 0.23
N ALA A 99 2.59 -1.86 0.65
CA ALA A 99 2.69 -3.04 -0.22
C ALA A 99 1.69 -3.02 -1.39
N ALA A 100 0.52 -2.43 -1.20
CA ALA A 100 -0.48 -2.26 -2.25
C ALA A 100 0.05 -1.40 -3.40
N LEU A 101 0.84 -0.37 -3.10
CA LEU A 101 1.51 0.44 -4.12
C LEU A 101 2.48 -0.39 -4.95
N ALA A 102 3.28 -1.26 -4.32
CA ALA A 102 4.18 -2.17 -5.01
C ALA A 102 3.42 -3.16 -5.92
N GLY A 103 2.31 -3.73 -5.43
CA GLY A 103 1.43 -4.61 -6.20
C GLY A 103 0.81 -3.91 -7.42
N VAL A 104 0.30 -2.70 -7.24
CA VAL A 104 -0.28 -1.88 -8.33
C VAL A 104 0.78 -1.52 -9.36
N PHE A 105 1.98 -1.13 -8.93
CA PHE A 105 3.10 -0.82 -9.83
C PHE A 105 3.51 -2.05 -10.65
N TRP A 106 3.54 -3.22 -10.02
CA TRP A 106 3.82 -4.49 -10.71
C TRP A 106 2.77 -4.80 -11.78
N VAL A 107 1.48 -4.61 -11.48
CA VAL A 107 0.39 -4.79 -12.45
C VAL A 107 0.51 -3.79 -13.59
N TYR A 108 0.83 -2.53 -13.29
CA TYR A 108 1.03 -1.49 -14.30
C TYR A 108 2.17 -1.85 -15.26
N LEU A 109 3.35 -2.20 -14.73
CA LEU A 109 4.49 -2.66 -15.53
C LEU A 109 4.17 -3.91 -16.35
N GLY A 110 3.48 -4.88 -15.77
CA GLY A 110 3.02 -6.08 -16.46
C GLY A 110 2.10 -5.76 -17.64
N SER A 111 1.21 -4.77 -17.48
CA SER A 111 0.30 -4.33 -18.53
C SER A 111 1.04 -3.67 -19.70
N LEU A 112 2.11 -2.91 -19.42
CA LEU A 112 2.97 -2.28 -20.44
C LEU A 112 3.82 -3.32 -21.17
N ARG A 113 4.49 -4.22 -20.46
CA ARG A 113 5.33 -5.26 -21.08
C ARG A 113 4.53 -6.20 -21.99
N THR A 114 3.28 -6.49 -21.61
CA THR A 114 2.40 -7.32 -22.44
C THR A 114 1.86 -6.56 -23.65
N ALA A 115 1.79 -5.23 -23.59
CA ALA A 115 1.45 -4.38 -24.72
C ALA A 115 2.55 -4.31 -25.80
N SER A 116 3.81 -4.57 -25.44
CA SER A 116 4.98 -4.47 -26.32
C SER A 116 5.36 -5.77 -27.02
N ARG A 117 4.74 -6.91 -26.67
CA ARG A 117 4.99 -8.17 -27.38
C ARG A 117 4.21 -8.15 -28.70
N PRO A 118 4.89 -8.16 -29.87
CA PRO A 118 4.20 -8.32 -31.13
C PRO A 118 3.40 -9.62 -31.07
N ALA A 119 2.14 -9.57 -31.50
CA ALA A 119 1.35 -10.76 -31.73
C ALA A 119 2.19 -11.68 -32.62
N ARG A 120 2.62 -12.83 -32.08
CA ARG A 120 3.23 -13.84 -32.93
C ARG A 120 2.15 -14.26 -33.91
N ALA A 121 2.37 -13.90 -35.17
CA ALA A 121 1.62 -14.36 -36.34
C ALA A 121 1.66 -15.89 -36.43
#